data_AF-A0A1C6SV46-F1
#
_entry.id   AF-A0A1C6SV46-F1
#
_cell.length_a   1.000
_cell.length_b   1.000
_cell.length_c   1.000
_cell.angle_alpha   90.00
_cell.angle_beta   90.00
_cell.angle_gamma   90.00
#
_symmetry.space_group_name_H-M   'P 1'
#
loop_
_entity.id
_entity.type
_entity.pdbx_description
1 polymer ?
#
loop_
_entity_poly.entity_id
_entity_poly.type
_entity_poly.pdbx_seq_one_letter_code
_entity_poly.pdbx_strand_id
1 'polypeptide(L)'
;MRPGEARSPATVEEWRRWRRDIFGDPYLVWHDGPEFSRLLRVARDDPGMVRRMLAAGLEDGDPVAAESVAVLAEAGLEPRGASHLLRAAVPTASGSFLVELAVTLHRLSGDDRWAEPIVSVLGEARHWGTRMDAAIALDRFPPTVTLIGALGGAVRDREYLVRYHAANTLLRYARTDDDPGRPGRRVRVEQEPRLFALIATSRDAVLGRSWRRRAPSEESRWREAADELCAHALARIERWGGDASAGAEGSGA
;
A
#
# COMPACT_ATOMS: atom_id res chain seq x y z
N MET A 1 29.46 22.36 23.14
CA MET A 1 29.31 21.80 21.78
C MET A 1 29.58 22.91 20.79
N ARG A 2 30.52 22.77 19.84
CA ARG A 2 30.81 23.83 18.86
C ARG A 2 29.65 23.90 17.85
N PRO A 3 29.01 25.06 17.64
CA PRO A 3 28.05 25.22 16.57
C PRO A 3 28.79 25.15 15.23
N GLY A 4 28.44 24.19 14.36
CA GLY A 4 28.83 24.25 12.95
C GLY A 4 29.68 23.12 12.37
N GLU A 5 30.05 22.09 13.14
CA GLU A 5 30.70 20.92 12.52
C GLU A 5 29.62 20.06 11.85
N ALA A 6 29.53 20.17 10.53
CA ALA A 6 28.61 19.38 9.73
C ALA A 6 28.94 17.89 9.91
N ARG A 7 28.10 17.16 10.65
CA ARG A 7 28.23 15.70 10.79
C ARG A 7 28.19 15.04 9.40
N SER A 8 29.14 14.14 9.14
CA SER A 8 29.23 13.37 7.90
C SER A 8 27.90 12.68 7.54
N PRO A 9 27.58 12.51 6.23
CA PRO A 9 26.42 11.73 5.80
C PRO A 9 26.51 10.31 6.36
N ALA A 10 25.34 9.73 6.68
CA ALA A 10 25.28 8.33 7.09
C ALA A 10 25.46 7.44 5.86
N THR A 11 26.07 6.28 6.06
CA THR A 11 26.21 5.22 5.07
C THR A 11 25.03 4.24 5.11
N VAL A 12 24.83 3.48 4.03
CA VAL A 12 23.83 2.41 3.97
C VAL A 12 24.04 1.34 5.06
N GLU A 13 25.28 1.01 5.40
CA GLU A 13 25.56 0.03 6.46
C GLU A 13 25.19 0.57 7.85
N GLU A 14 25.43 1.86 8.10
CA GLU A 14 24.95 2.53 9.31
C GLU A 14 23.42 2.55 9.38
N TRP A 15 22.75 2.84 8.25
CA TRP A 15 21.29 2.73 8.15
C TRP A 15 20.81 1.33 8.55
N ARG A 16 21.35 0.26 7.94
CA ARG A 16 20.89 -1.11 8.20
C ARG A 16 21.06 -1.52 9.66
N ARG A 17 22.17 -1.12 10.29
CA ARG A 17 22.39 -1.35 11.73
C ARG A 17 21.40 -0.56 12.58
N TRP A 18 21.24 0.72 12.28
CA TRP A 18 20.33 1.62 12.99
C TRP A 18 18.88 1.15 12.85
N ARG A 19 18.45 0.75 11.65
CA ARG A 19 17.12 0.22 11.38
C ARG A 19 16.81 -0.99 12.26
N ARG A 20 17.73 -1.95 12.39
CA ARG A 20 17.52 -3.11 13.27
C ARG A 20 17.35 -2.71 14.74
N ASP A 21 18.10 -1.71 15.19
CA ASP A 21 17.98 -1.18 16.54
C ASP A 21 16.63 -0.45 16.74
N ILE A 22 16.20 0.37 15.78
CA ILE A 22 14.99 1.17 15.91
C ILE A 22 13.71 0.36 15.75
N PHE A 23 13.64 -0.51 14.74
CA PHE A 23 12.41 -1.20 14.33
C PHE A 23 12.40 -2.69 14.67
N GLY A 24 13.56 -3.27 15.04
CA GLY A 24 13.70 -4.68 15.35
C GLY A 24 14.17 -5.54 14.18
N ASP A 25 13.95 -6.85 14.30
CA ASP A 25 14.41 -7.83 13.31
C ASP A 25 13.72 -7.62 11.94
N PRO A 26 14.46 -7.63 10.82
CA PRO A 26 13.88 -7.39 9.49
C PRO A 26 12.76 -8.37 9.10
N TYR A 27 12.81 -9.63 9.55
CA TYR A 27 11.77 -10.61 9.27
C TYR A 27 10.48 -10.28 10.03
N LEU A 28 10.60 -9.88 11.31
CA LEU A 28 9.45 -9.43 12.10
C LEU A 28 8.87 -8.13 11.56
N VAL A 29 9.71 -7.16 11.16
CA VAL A 29 9.25 -5.92 10.54
C VAL A 29 8.48 -6.20 9.23
N TRP A 30 8.93 -7.16 8.45
CA TRP A 30 8.23 -7.56 7.23
C TRP A 30 6.89 -8.26 7.52
N HIS A 31 6.81 -9.07 8.58
CA HIS A 31 5.63 -9.86 8.91
C HIS A 31 4.57 -9.06 9.69
N ASP A 32 5.00 -8.31 10.71
CA ASP A 32 4.13 -7.63 11.67
C ASP A 32 4.03 -6.12 11.42
N GLY A 33 4.90 -5.58 10.56
CA GLY A 33 5.07 -4.15 10.34
C GLY A 33 6.08 -3.50 11.31
N PRO A 34 6.64 -2.34 10.95
CA PRO A 34 7.54 -1.58 11.83
C PRO A 34 6.80 -0.94 13.03
N GLU A 35 7.43 -0.95 14.19
CA GLU A 35 6.96 -0.21 15.38
C GLU A 35 7.70 1.15 15.47
N PHE A 36 6.94 2.25 15.49
CA PHE A 36 7.51 3.59 15.32
C PHE A 36 7.73 4.35 16.63
N SER A 37 7.35 3.82 17.80
CA SER A 37 7.45 4.54 19.07
C SER A 37 8.90 4.92 19.39
N ARG A 38 9.87 4.05 19.04
CA ARG A 38 11.30 4.34 19.21
C ARG A 38 11.80 5.40 18.23
N LEU A 39 11.40 5.36 16.96
CA LEU A 39 11.72 6.39 15.96
C LEU A 39 11.27 7.77 16.44
N LEU A 40 10.02 7.88 16.88
CA LEU A 40 9.43 9.15 17.34
C LEU A 40 10.16 9.73 18.56
N ARG A 41 10.66 8.88 19.46
CA ARG A 41 11.48 9.33 20.60
C ARG A 41 12.82 9.87 20.11
N VAL A 42 13.54 9.12 19.29
CA VAL A 42 14.84 9.52 18.75
C VAL A 42 14.74 10.79 17.89
N ALA A 43 13.65 10.98 17.16
CA ALA A 43 13.43 12.19 16.37
C ALA A 43 13.27 13.46 17.21
N ARG A 44 12.72 13.35 18.44
CA ARG A 44 12.67 14.47 19.38
C ARG A 44 14.03 14.77 19.98
N ASP A 45 14.81 13.72 20.27
CA ASP A 45 16.10 13.85 20.98
C ASP A 45 17.27 14.23 20.04
N ASP A 46 17.35 13.62 18.84
CA ASP A 46 18.37 13.91 17.83
C ASP A 46 17.76 13.88 16.40
N PRO A 47 17.01 14.93 16.00
CA PRO A 47 16.43 15.02 14.66
C PRO A 47 17.50 15.05 13.55
N GLY A 48 18.71 15.50 13.88
CA GLY A 48 19.84 15.51 12.96
C GLY A 48 20.32 14.11 12.60
N MET A 49 20.35 13.18 13.57
CA MET A 49 20.63 11.77 13.33
C MET A 49 19.55 11.12 12.47
N VAL A 50 18.27 11.29 12.83
CA VAL A 50 17.14 10.71 12.08
C VAL A 50 17.19 11.14 10.62
N ARG A 51 17.38 12.44 10.35
CA ARG A 51 17.49 12.95 8.98
C ARG A 51 18.58 12.24 8.17
N ARG A 52 19.77 12.05 8.75
CA ARG A 52 20.89 11.38 8.04
C ARG A 52 20.58 9.90 7.79
N MET A 53 19.99 9.23 8.77
CA MET A 53 19.63 7.81 8.64
C MET A 53 18.54 7.61 7.59
N LEU A 54 17.49 8.43 7.58
CA LEU A 54 16.46 8.34 6.55
C LEU A 54 17.00 8.63 5.15
N ALA A 55 17.92 9.59 4.99
CA ALA A 55 18.57 9.82 3.70
C ALA A 55 19.32 8.57 3.20
N ALA A 56 20.10 7.91 4.08
CA ALA A 56 20.78 6.67 3.74
C ALA A 56 19.81 5.50 3.47
N GLY A 57 18.69 5.42 4.19
CA GLY A 57 17.67 4.40 3.96
C GLY A 57 16.91 4.59 2.64
N LEU A 58 16.62 5.84 2.25
CA LEU A 58 16.05 6.16 0.95
C LEU A 58 17.02 5.87 -0.20
N GLU A 59 18.33 6.08 0.01
CA GLU A 59 19.37 5.69 -0.94
C GLU A 59 19.48 4.16 -1.09
N ASP A 60 19.33 3.40 0.00
CA ASP A 60 19.29 1.92 -0.02
C ASP A 60 18.00 1.36 -0.66
N GLY A 61 17.01 2.21 -0.94
CA GLY A 61 15.70 1.79 -1.43
C GLY A 61 14.91 1.00 -0.39
N ASP A 62 15.02 1.35 0.90
CA ASP A 62 14.33 0.66 1.99
C ASP A 62 12.90 1.21 2.17
N PRO A 63 11.84 0.38 2.02
CA PRO A 63 10.45 0.81 2.23
C PRO A 63 10.21 1.45 3.61
N VAL A 64 10.88 0.95 4.66
CA VAL A 64 10.71 1.45 6.02
C VAL A 64 11.23 2.89 6.15
N ALA A 65 12.24 3.27 5.36
CA ALA A 65 12.73 4.64 5.35
C ALA A 65 11.68 5.62 4.78
N ALA A 66 10.96 5.22 3.72
CA ALA A 66 9.87 6.03 3.17
C ALA A 66 8.71 6.15 4.17
N GLU A 67 8.22 5.02 4.70
CA GLU A 67 7.12 5.00 5.68
C GLU A 67 7.43 5.85 6.93
N SER A 68 8.68 5.78 7.40
CA SER A 68 9.16 6.58 8.54
C SER A 68 8.99 8.08 8.32
N VAL A 69 9.14 8.58 7.08
CA VAL A 69 8.94 10.01 6.80
C VAL A 69 7.48 10.41 6.98
N ALA A 70 6.52 9.59 6.49
CA ALA A 70 5.10 9.87 6.67
C ALA A 70 4.72 9.88 8.16
N VAL A 71 5.19 8.88 8.92
CA VAL A 71 4.92 8.79 10.36
C VAL A 71 5.49 9.99 11.13
N LEU A 72 6.69 10.44 10.77
CA LEU A 72 7.28 11.63 11.36
C LEU A 72 6.50 12.90 11.01
N ALA A 73 6.04 13.04 9.77
CA ALA A 73 5.24 14.18 9.35
C ALA A 73 3.89 14.26 10.08
N GLU A 74 3.20 13.14 10.23
CA GLU A 74 1.95 13.06 11.01
C GLU A 74 2.14 13.44 12.49
N ALA A 75 3.33 13.16 13.03
CA ALA A 75 3.70 13.56 14.39
C ALA A 75 4.23 15.00 14.50
N GLY A 76 4.28 15.78 13.41
CA GLY A 76 4.86 17.12 13.39
C GLY A 76 6.40 17.15 13.55
N LEU A 77 7.07 16.04 13.22
CA LEU A 77 8.51 15.82 13.36
C LEU A 77 9.21 15.58 12.01
N GLU A 78 8.61 16.00 10.89
CA GLU A 78 9.21 15.80 9.56
C GLU A 78 10.61 16.40 9.49
N PRO A 79 11.64 15.61 9.12
CA PRO A 79 12.97 16.16 8.93
C PRO A 79 13.00 17.15 7.76
N ARG A 80 13.60 18.33 7.97
CA ARG A 80 13.74 19.35 6.92
C ARG A 80 14.35 18.74 5.65
N GLY A 81 13.61 18.84 4.54
CA GLY A 81 14.01 18.35 3.21
C GLY A 81 13.61 16.90 2.91
N ALA A 82 12.90 16.20 3.80
CA ALA A 82 12.49 14.82 3.58
C ALA A 82 11.61 14.66 2.32
N SER A 83 10.63 15.55 2.12
CA SER A 83 9.83 15.59 0.90
C SER A 83 10.65 15.70 -0.40
N HIS A 84 11.77 16.42 -0.39
CA HIS A 84 12.67 16.50 -1.55
C HIS A 84 13.42 15.18 -1.77
N LEU A 85 13.91 14.56 -0.70
CA LEU A 85 14.60 13.26 -0.76
C LEU A 85 13.68 12.16 -1.30
N LEU A 86 12.42 12.10 -0.86
CA LEU A 86 11.43 11.16 -1.37
C LEU A 86 11.23 11.31 -2.88
N ARG A 87 11.00 12.55 -3.36
CA ARG A 87 10.82 12.81 -4.79
C ARG A 87 12.06 12.47 -5.61
N ALA A 88 13.25 12.73 -5.08
CA ALA A 88 14.50 12.39 -5.74
C ALA A 88 14.73 10.88 -5.87
N ALA A 89 14.13 10.06 -4.99
CA ALA A 89 14.23 8.60 -5.04
C ALA A 89 13.27 7.97 -6.08
N VAL A 90 12.22 8.68 -6.52
CA VAL A 90 11.20 8.14 -7.45
C VAL A 90 11.79 7.56 -8.75
N PRO A 91 12.72 8.22 -9.47
CA PRO A 91 13.22 7.72 -10.75
C PRO A 91 13.97 6.39 -10.68
N THR A 92 14.50 6.03 -9.51
CA THR A 92 15.27 4.79 -9.30
C THR A 92 14.51 3.77 -8.46
N ALA A 93 13.35 4.14 -7.90
CA ALA A 93 12.55 3.27 -7.06
C ALA A 93 11.92 2.13 -7.87
N SER A 94 11.82 0.95 -7.25
CA SER A 94 11.17 -0.21 -7.85
C SER A 94 10.56 -1.12 -6.78
N GLY A 95 9.71 -2.05 -7.21
CA GLY A 95 9.13 -3.07 -6.34
C GLY A 95 8.42 -2.50 -5.10
N SER A 96 8.60 -3.15 -3.95
CA SER A 96 7.94 -2.75 -2.70
C SER A 96 8.40 -1.38 -2.20
N PHE A 97 9.61 -0.94 -2.56
CA PHE A 97 10.08 0.42 -2.25
C PHE A 97 9.29 1.48 -3.02
N LEU A 98 9.06 1.27 -4.33
CA LEU A 98 8.24 2.19 -5.11
C LEU A 98 6.80 2.26 -4.59
N VAL A 99 6.24 1.14 -4.15
CA VAL A 99 4.90 1.10 -3.56
C VAL A 99 4.82 1.97 -2.29
N GLU A 100 5.72 1.76 -1.33
CA GLU A 100 5.68 2.51 -0.07
C GLU A 100 6.09 3.97 -0.25
N LEU A 101 7.00 4.26 -1.19
CA LEU A 101 7.36 5.62 -1.57
C LEU A 101 6.16 6.38 -2.15
N ALA A 102 5.39 5.74 -3.03
CA ALA A 102 4.19 6.33 -3.62
C ALA A 102 3.09 6.58 -2.56
N VAL A 103 2.87 5.62 -1.66
CA VAL A 103 1.94 5.81 -0.52
C VAL A 103 2.38 6.98 0.36
N THR A 104 3.68 7.05 0.70
CA THR A 104 4.23 8.11 1.53
C THR A 104 4.01 9.47 0.87
N LEU A 105 4.29 9.59 -0.42
CA LEU A 105 4.08 10.83 -1.17
C LEU A 105 2.60 11.20 -1.29
N HIS A 106 1.70 10.22 -1.45
CA HIS A 106 0.26 10.43 -1.40
C HIS A 106 -0.16 11.01 -0.04
N ARG A 107 0.21 10.37 1.08
CA ARG A 107 -0.12 10.84 2.44
C ARG A 107 0.35 12.27 2.70
N LEU A 108 1.54 12.63 2.23
CA LEU A 108 2.12 13.96 2.43
C LEU A 108 1.51 15.04 1.53
N SER A 109 1.04 14.69 0.33
CA SER A 109 0.60 15.69 -0.67
C SER A 109 -0.90 15.70 -0.95
N GLY A 110 -1.63 14.65 -0.58
CA GLY A 110 -3.00 14.42 -1.00
C GLY A 110 -3.18 14.16 -2.50
N ASP A 111 -2.09 13.92 -3.24
CA ASP A 111 -2.14 13.72 -4.69
C ASP A 111 -2.45 12.26 -5.02
N ASP A 112 -3.66 12.00 -5.52
CA ASP A 112 -4.11 10.65 -5.89
C ASP A 112 -3.35 10.05 -7.07
N ARG A 113 -2.62 10.86 -7.86
CA ARG A 113 -1.81 10.37 -9.00
C ARG A 113 -0.69 9.43 -8.57
N TRP A 114 -0.31 9.45 -7.29
CA TRP A 114 0.65 8.47 -6.75
C TRP A 114 0.10 7.03 -6.75
N ALA A 115 -1.18 6.80 -7.05
CA ALA A 115 -1.67 5.45 -7.30
C ALA A 115 -1.11 4.85 -8.61
N GLU A 116 -0.73 5.65 -9.60
CA GLU A 116 -0.27 5.17 -10.92
C GLU A 116 0.97 4.26 -10.84
N PRO A 117 2.07 4.63 -10.12
CA PRO A 117 3.18 3.72 -9.92
C PRO A 117 2.79 2.39 -9.25
N ILE A 118 1.83 2.42 -8.32
CA ILE A 118 1.36 1.22 -7.61
C ILE A 118 0.61 0.29 -8.57
N VAL A 119 -0.22 0.85 -9.46
CA VAL A 119 -0.91 0.09 -10.51
C VAL A 119 0.09 -0.56 -11.47
N SER A 120 1.14 0.15 -11.89
CA SER A 120 2.19 -0.44 -12.73
C SER A 120 2.89 -1.60 -12.01
N VAL A 121 3.26 -1.44 -10.72
CA VAL A 121 3.84 -2.53 -9.92
C VAL A 121 2.89 -3.73 -9.81
N LEU A 122 1.59 -3.49 -9.61
CA LEU A 122 0.57 -4.53 -9.54
C LEU A 122 0.47 -5.34 -10.85
N GLY A 123 0.61 -4.69 -12.00
CA GLY A 123 0.52 -5.34 -13.31
C GLY A 123 1.82 -6.02 -13.78
N GLU A 124 2.99 -5.47 -13.41
CA GLU A 124 4.26 -5.79 -14.07
C GLU A 124 5.29 -6.50 -13.19
N ALA A 125 5.16 -6.42 -11.85
CA ALA A 125 6.17 -6.97 -10.97
C ALA A 125 6.27 -8.50 -11.08
N ARG A 126 7.50 -9.02 -11.21
CA ARG A 126 7.75 -10.47 -11.35
C ARG A 126 7.44 -11.23 -10.07
N HIS A 127 7.86 -10.70 -8.92
CA HIS A 127 7.67 -11.33 -7.63
C HIS A 127 6.24 -11.12 -7.14
N TRP A 128 5.59 -12.20 -6.71
CA TRP A 128 4.20 -12.16 -6.28
C TRP A 128 4.00 -11.31 -5.02
N GLY A 129 4.96 -11.31 -4.09
CA GLY A 129 4.89 -10.50 -2.87
C GLY A 129 4.82 -9.00 -3.17
N THR A 130 5.51 -8.55 -4.21
CA THR A 130 5.48 -7.15 -4.64
C THR A 130 4.13 -6.76 -5.24
N ARG A 131 3.51 -7.66 -6.04
CA ARG A 131 2.15 -7.45 -6.55
C ARG A 131 1.13 -7.46 -5.41
N MET A 132 1.33 -8.34 -4.42
CA MET A 132 0.51 -8.39 -3.21
C MET A 132 0.59 -7.07 -2.42
N ASP A 133 1.80 -6.56 -2.17
CA ASP A 133 2.02 -5.28 -1.49
C ASP A 133 1.30 -4.14 -2.23
N ALA A 134 1.39 -4.11 -3.56
CA ALA A 134 0.69 -3.13 -4.39
C ALA A 134 -0.84 -3.24 -4.25
N ALA A 135 -1.41 -4.45 -4.28
CA ALA A 135 -2.84 -4.67 -4.10
C ALA A 135 -3.34 -4.20 -2.71
N ILE A 136 -2.53 -4.40 -1.66
CA ILE A 136 -2.82 -3.90 -0.30
C ILE A 136 -2.74 -2.38 -0.26
N ALA A 137 -1.68 -1.80 -0.85
CA ALA A 137 -1.40 -0.37 -0.79
C ALA A 137 -2.48 0.48 -1.49
N LEU A 138 -3.12 -0.05 -2.54
CA LEU A 138 -4.22 0.65 -3.22
C LEU A 138 -5.41 0.95 -2.29
N ASP A 139 -5.60 0.22 -1.20
CA ASP A 139 -6.63 0.54 -0.19
C ASP A 139 -6.46 1.93 0.46
N ARG A 140 -5.25 2.49 0.39
CA ARG A 140 -4.94 3.81 0.94
C ARG A 140 -5.37 4.96 0.02
N PHE A 141 -5.99 4.67 -1.13
CA PHE A 141 -6.40 5.65 -2.13
C PHE A 141 -7.93 5.66 -2.31
N PRO A 142 -8.51 6.82 -2.68
CA PRO A 142 -9.92 6.87 -3.07
C PRO A 142 -10.21 5.95 -4.27
N PRO A 143 -11.35 5.25 -4.28
CA PRO A 143 -11.69 4.36 -5.39
C PRO A 143 -11.93 5.15 -6.67
N THR A 144 -11.30 4.73 -7.76
CA THR A 144 -11.57 5.23 -9.12
C THR A 144 -11.84 4.05 -10.05
N VAL A 145 -12.47 4.32 -11.20
CA VAL A 145 -12.71 3.29 -12.23
C VAL A 145 -11.40 2.61 -12.64
N THR A 146 -10.31 3.37 -12.77
CA THR A 146 -8.98 2.85 -13.11
C THR A 146 -8.45 1.91 -12.04
N LEU A 147 -8.53 2.30 -10.75
CA LEU A 147 -8.03 1.46 -9.66
C LEU A 147 -8.87 0.19 -9.49
N ILE A 148 -10.20 0.29 -9.65
CA ILE A 148 -11.10 -0.87 -9.64
C ILE A 148 -10.74 -1.84 -10.76
N GLY A 149 -10.53 -1.34 -11.99
CA GLY A 149 -10.13 -2.17 -13.13
C GLY A 149 -8.80 -2.88 -12.91
N ALA A 150 -7.80 -2.17 -12.37
CA ALA A 150 -6.49 -2.76 -12.03
C ALA A 150 -6.61 -3.88 -10.98
N LEU A 151 -7.36 -3.64 -9.91
CA LEU A 151 -7.63 -4.65 -8.87
C LEU A 151 -8.44 -5.84 -9.41
N GLY A 152 -9.41 -5.61 -10.29
CA GLY A 152 -10.15 -6.68 -10.97
C GLY A 152 -9.23 -7.57 -11.82
N GLY A 153 -8.25 -6.97 -12.50
CA GLY A 153 -7.16 -7.70 -13.14
C GLY A 153 -6.37 -8.57 -12.15
N ALA A 154 -6.03 -8.03 -10.98
CA ALA A 154 -5.29 -8.74 -9.94
C ALA A 154 -6.09 -9.84 -9.22
N VAL A 155 -7.42 -9.76 -9.17
CA VAL A 155 -8.29 -10.89 -8.73
C VAL A 155 -8.14 -12.11 -9.64
N ARG A 156 -7.63 -11.93 -10.86
CA ARG A 156 -7.31 -13.01 -11.81
C ARG A 156 -5.84 -13.43 -11.80
N ASP A 157 -5.03 -12.89 -10.88
CA ASP A 157 -3.62 -13.24 -10.75
C ASP A 157 -3.45 -14.74 -10.49
N ARG A 158 -2.32 -15.31 -10.93
CA ARG A 158 -2.01 -16.72 -10.72
C ARG A 158 -1.77 -17.06 -9.25
N GLU A 159 -1.32 -16.08 -8.48
CA GLU A 159 -0.91 -16.23 -7.09
C GLU A 159 -2.09 -15.94 -6.18
N TYR A 160 -2.43 -16.92 -5.33
CA TYR A 160 -3.58 -16.83 -4.45
C TYR A 160 -3.55 -15.59 -3.55
N LEU A 161 -2.39 -15.25 -2.99
CA LEU A 161 -2.26 -14.10 -2.09
C LEU A 161 -2.54 -12.77 -2.81
N VAL A 162 -2.12 -12.63 -4.07
CA VAL A 162 -2.44 -11.44 -4.87
C VAL A 162 -3.96 -11.36 -5.09
N ARG A 163 -4.61 -12.45 -5.48
CA ARG A 163 -6.08 -12.49 -5.64
C ARG A 163 -6.81 -12.14 -4.36
N TYR A 164 -6.39 -12.73 -3.25
CA TYR A 164 -6.97 -12.53 -1.92
C TYR A 164 -6.89 -11.06 -1.48
N HIS A 165 -5.72 -10.43 -1.61
CA HIS A 165 -5.55 -9.04 -1.21
C HIS A 165 -6.26 -8.08 -2.16
N ALA A 166 -6.22 -8.32 -3.48
CA ALA A 166 -6.98 -7.51 -4.45
C ALA A 166 -8.50 -7.58 -4.20
N ALA A 167 -9.03 -8.77 -3.92
CA ALA A 167 -10.44 -8.95 -3.60
C ALA A 167 -10.84 -8.22 -2.31
N ASN A 168 -10.00 -8.28 -1.27
CA ASN A 168 -10.23 -7.53 -0.04
C ASN A 168 -10.24 -6.01 -0.27
N THR A 169 -9.34 -5.49 -1.10
CA THR A 169 -9.32 -4.06 -1.45
C THR A 169 -10.60 -3.66 -2.21
N LEU A 170 -11.06 -4.47 -3.18
CA LEU A 170 -12.34 -4.22 -3.87
C LEU A 170 -13.55 -4.28 -2.92
N LEU A 171 -13.56 -5.19 -1.96
CA LEU A 171 -14.61 -5.25 -0.95
C LEU A 171 -14.63 -4.00 -0.06
N ARG A 172 -13.46 -3.44 0.25
CA ARG A 172 -13.35 -2.14 0.96
C ARG A 172 -13.87 -1.02 0.10
N TYR A 173 -13.48 -0.96 -1.18
CA TYR A 173 -14.01 0.01 -2.13
C TYR A 173 -15.53 -0.08 -2.29
N ALA A 174 -16.13 -1.26 -2.14
CA ALA A 174 -17.59 -1.42 -2.22
C ALA A 174 -18.34 -0.95 -0.96
N ARG A 175 -17.67 -0.81 0.19
CA ARG A 175 -18.30 -0.59 1.51
C ARG A 175 -17.94 0.78 2.12
N THR A 176 -18.84 1.32 2.94
CA THR A 176 -18.59 2.53 3.74
C THR A 176 -17.93 2.13 5.06
N ASP A 177 -17.05 2.98 5.60
CA ASP A 177 -16.81 3.02 7.05
C ASP A 177 -18.02 3.65 7.80
N ASP A 178 -18.83 4.43 7.08
CA ASP A 178 -20.04 5.14 7.52
C ASP A 178 -21.36 4.36 7.38
N ASP A 179 -21.37 3.01 7.36
CA ASP A 179 -22.66 2.31 7.56
C ASP A 179 -23.08 2.53 9.03
N PRO A 180 -24.08 3.38 9.34
CA PRO A 180 -24.40 3.73 10.71
C PRO A 180 -24.97 2.53 11.49
N GLY A 181 -25.38 1.46 10.80
CA GLY A 181 -25.82 0.20 11.41
C GLY A 181 -24.68 -0.77 11.75
N ARG A 182 -23.47 -0.58 11.20
CA ARG A 182 -22.28 -1.43 11.42
C ARG A 182 -20.95 -0.66 11.23
N PRO A 183 -20.68 0.39 12.03
CA PRO A 183 -19.42 1.11 11.94
C PRO A 183 -18.23 0.17 12.22
N GLY A 184 -17.23 0.21 11.32
CA GLY A 184 -15.87 -0.27 11.60
C GLY A 184 -15.57 -1.76 11.42
N ARG A 185 -16.51 -2.63 11.01
CA ARG A 185 -16.18 -4.04 10.74
C ARG A 185 -15.73 -4.23 9.30
N ARG A 186 -14.41 -4.15 9.08
CA ARG A 186 -13.76 -4.53 7.81
C ARG A 186 -14.21 -5.93 7.39
N VAL A 187 -14.98 -6.02 6.31
CA VAL A 187 -15.37 -7.31 5.76
C VAL A 187 -14.23 -7.87 4.92
N ARG A 188 -13.80 -9.06 5.33
CA ARG A 188 -12.76 -9.82 4.64
C ARG A 188 -13.44 -10.78 3.70
N VAL A 189 -12.78 -11.10 2.59
CA VAL A 189 -13.28 -12.07 1.61
C VAL A 189 -13.57 -13.43 2.25
N GLU A 190 -12.84 -13.81 3.32
CA GLU A 190 -13.11 -15.01 4.13
C GLU A 190 -14.51 -15.06 4.76
N GLN A 191 -15.12 -13.89 4.98
CA GLN A 191 -16.46 -13.74 5.53
C GLN A 191 -17.54 -13.78 4.43
N GLU A 192 -17.14 -13.91 3.16
CA GLU A 192 -18.00 -14.06 1.98
C GLU A 192 -17.75 -15.44 1.36
N PRO A 193 -18.34 -16.53 1.89
CA PRO A 193 -17.95 -17.91 1.54
C PRO A 193 -17.97 -18.22 0.04
N ARG A 194 -18.94 -17.64 -0.70
CA ARG A 194 -19.02 -17.77 -2.16
C ARG A 194 -17.83 -17.11 -2.85
N LEU A 195 -17.56 -15.84 -2.55
CA LEU A 195 -16.43 -15.10 -3.14
C LEU A 195 -15.10 -15.74 -2.75
N PHE A 196 -14.95 -16.12 -1.48
CA PHE A 196 -13.80 -16.86 -1.02
C PHE A 196 -13.59 -18.13 -1.84
N ALA A 197 -14.61 -18.97 -2.02
CA ALA A 197 -14.52 -20.19 -2.81
C ALA A 197 -14.15 -19.94 -4.29
N LEU A 198 -14.59 -18.82 -4.87
CA LEU A 198 -14.22 -18.46 -6.25
C LEU A 198 -12.72 -18.14 -6.37
N ILE A 199 -12.14 -17.41 -5.41
CA ILE A 199 -10.72 -17.02 -5.46
C ILE A 199 -9.78 -18.06 -4.83
N ALA A 200 -10.30 -18.85 -3.88
CA ALA A 200 -9.63 -19.91 -3.15
C ALA A 200 -9.81 -21.24 -3.90
N THR A 201 -9.05 -21.42 -4.98
CA THR A 201 -8.88 -22.69 -5.70
C THR A 201 -7.39 -22.92 -5.95
N SER A 202 -6.80 -24.11 -5.84
CA SER A 202 -7.04 -25.23 -4.90
C SER A 202 -5.76 -25.46 -4.08
N ARG A 203 -5.94 -25.81 -2.81
CA ARG A 203 -4.91 -26.28 -1.87
C ARG A 203 -4.17 -27.54 -2.39
N ASP A 204 -4.69 -28.23 -3.40
CA ASP A 204 -4.05 -29.39 -4.05
C ASP A 204 -2.88 -29.01 -4.99
N ALA A 205 -2.84 -27.77 -5.50
CA ALA A 205 -1.67 -27.27 -6.24
C ALA A 205 -0.48 -27.01 -5.31
N VAL A 206 -0.75 -26.75 -4.01
CA VAL A 206 0.25 -26.46 -2.98
C VAL A 206 1.02 -27.73 -2.57
N LEU A 207 0.46 -28.93 -2.79
CA LEU A 207 1.08 -30.23 -2.46
C LEU A 207 1.86 -30.88 -3.61
N GLY A 208 2.27 -30.11 -4.63
CA GLY A 208 3.39 -30.49 -5.49
C GLY A 208 3.09 -31.36 -6.71
N ARG A 209 1.84 -31.48 -7.18
CA ARG A 209 1.54 -32.13 -8.46
C ARG A 209 1.08 -31.13 -9.52
N SER A 210 2.01 -30.80 -10.42
CA SER A 210 1.78 -30.28 -11.77
C SER A 210 0.99 -28.96 -11.89
N TRP A 211 1.71 -27.85 -11.73
CA TRP A 211 1.28 -26.49 -12.13
C TRP A 211 1.08 -26.29 -13.65
N ARG A 212 1.25 -27.31 -14.50
CA ARG A 212 1.47 -27.12 -15.95
C ARG A 212 0.22 -26.98 -16.82
N ARG A 213 -0.99 -27.20 -16.30
CA ARG A 213 -2.24 -26.87 -17.01
C ARG A 213 -3.32 -26.44 -16.02
N ARG A 214 -3.63 -25.14 -15.99
CA ARG A 214 -4.84 -24.64 -15.32
C ARG A 214 -6.04 -25.27 -16.00
N ALA A 215 -7.01 -25.74 -15.23
CA ALA A 215 -8.29 -26.12 -15.80
C ALA A 215 -8.98 -24.82 -16.28
N PRO A 216 -9.51 -24.74 -17.52
CA PRO A 216 -10.26 -23.57 -18.00
C PRO A 216 -11.36 -23.11 -17.04
N SER A 217 -11.88 -24.02 -16.21
CA SER A 217 -12.85 -23.73 -15.16
C SER A 217 -12.34 -22.83 -14.03
N GLU A 218 -11.04 -22.78 -13.76
CA GLU A 218 -10.47 -21.92 -12.69
C GLU A 218 -10.41 -20.46 -13.13
N GLU A 219 -9.95 -20.19 -14.36
CA GLU A 219 -9.88 -18.81 -14.85
C GLU A 219 -11.28 -18.20 -15.00
N SER A 220 -12.26 -18.98 -15.44
CA SER A 220 -13.66 -18.54 -15.49
C SER A 220 -14.19 -18.14 -14.10
N ARG A 221 -13.85 -18.90 -13.05
CA ARG A 221 -14.25 -18.58 -11.67
C ARG A 221 -13.60 -17.30 -11.16
N TRP A 222 -12.31 -17.09 -11.45
CA TRP A 222 -11.62 -15.87 -11.04
C TRP A 222 -12.16 -14.65 -11.78
N ARG A 223 -12.54 -14.81 -13.04
CA ARG A 223 -13.21 -13.77 -13.82
C ARG A 223 -14.57 -13.43 -13.24
N GLU A 224 -15.39 -14.43 -12.92
CA GLU A 224 -16.68 -14.24 -12.24
C GLU A 224 -16.52 -13.45 -10.93
N ALA A 225 -15.54 -13.82 -10.09
CA ALA A 225 -15.26 -13.09 -8.85
C ALA A 225 -14.82 -11.64 -9.11
N ALA A 226 -13.95 -11.42 -10.10
CA ALA A 226 -13.49 -10.09 -10.47
C ALA A 226 -14.66 -9.21 -10.94
N ASP A 227 -15.51 -9.73 -11.82
CA ASP A 227 -16.66 -9.00 -12.36
C ASP A 227 -17.66 -8.64 -11.24
N GLU A 228 -17.98 -9.58 -10.35
CA GLU A 228 -18.86 -9.35 -9.20
C GLU A 228 -18.30 -8.27 -8.25
N LEU A 229 -17.03 -8.36 -7.88
CA LEU A 229 -16.36 -7.40 -6.99
C LEU A 229 -16.25 -6.00 -7.62
N CYS A 230 -15.88 -5.91 -8.90
CA CYS A 230 -15.80 -4.65 -9.63
C CYS A 230 -17.16 -3.99 -9.76
N ALA A 231 -18.21 -4.76 -10.09
CA ALA A 231 -19.57 -4.23 -10.18
C ALA A 231 -20.04 -3.62 -8.85
N HIS A 232 -19.75 -4.27 -7.72
CA HIS A 232 -20.06 -3.73 -6.40
C HIS A 232 -19.32 -2.42 -6.09
N ALA A 233 -18.03 -2.34 -6.43
CA ALA A 233 -17.23 -1.14 -6.22
C ALA A 233 -17.67 0.02 -7.14
N LEU A 234 -17.98 -0.25 -8.41
CA LEU A 234 -18.44 0.76 -9.37
C LEU A 234 -19.81 1.34 -8.99
N ALA A 235 -20.77 0.47 -8.65
CA ALA A 235 -22.10 0.90 -8.24
C ALA A 235 -22.07 1.84 -7.02
N ARG A 236 -21.01 1.78 -6.19
CA ARG A 236 -20.80 2.73 -5.10
C ARG A 236 -20.35 4.10 -5.62
N ILE A 237 -19.33 4.16 -6.48
CA ILE A 237 -18.84 5.43 -7.03
C ILE A 237 -19.99 6.20 -7.68
N GLU A 238 -20.85 5.52 -8.44
CA GLU A 238 -22.02 6.12 -9.09
C GLU A 238 -23.01 6.74 -8.09
N ARG A 239 -23.29 6.06 -6.97
CA ARG A 239 -24.17 6.59 -5.91
C ARG A 239 -23.61 7.87 -5.28
N TRP A 240 -22.31 7.92 -5.02
CA TRP A 240 -21.68 9.06 -4.32
C TRP A 240 -21.36 10.24 -5.26
N GLY A 241 -21.02 9.96 -6.51
CA GLY A 241 -20.77 11.00 -7.52
C GLY A 241 -22.03 11.79 -7.90
N GLY A 242 -23.21 11.16 -7.83
CA GLY A 242 -24.50 11.82 -8.02
C GLY A 242 -24.82 12.85 -6.94
N ASP A 243 -24.56 12.51 -5.67
CA ASP A 243 -24.90 13.37 -4.52
C ASP A 243 -24.01 14.63 -4.43
N ALA A 244 -22.72 14.52 -4.78
CA ALA A 244 -21.80 15.67 -4.77
C ALA A 244 -22.15 16.74 -5.82
N SER A 245 -22.79 16.35 -6.93
CA SER A 245 -23.20 17.26 -7.99
C SER A 245 -24.52 17.97 -7.67
N ALA A 246 -25.43 17.30 -6.94
CA ALA A 246 -26.74 17.86 -6.58
C ALA A 246 -26.69 18.96 -5.50
N GLY A 247 -25.64 18.98 -4.66
CA GLY A 247 -25.47 19.98 -3.60
C GLY A 247 -24.92 21.34 -4.04
N ALA A 248 -24.33 21.42 -5.24
CA ALA A 248 -23.68 22.65 -5.72
C ALA A 248 -24.63 23.65 -6.40
N GLU A 249 -25.82 23.23 -6.83
CA GLU A 249 -26.77 24.09 -7.57
C GLU A 249 -27.77 24.86 -6.67
N GLY A 250 -27.76 24.64 -5.36
CA GLY A 250 -28.81 25.13 -4.45
C GLY A 250 -28.52 26.36 -3.59
N SER A 251 -27.31 26.94 -3.62
CA SER A 251 -26.91 28.00 -2.67
C SER A 251 -26.75 29.40 -3.29
N GLY A 252 -27.64 29.73 -4.23
CA GLY A 252 -27.77 31.08 -4.79
C GLY A 252 -29.19 31.62 -4.61
N ALA A 253 -29.52 32.10 -3.41
CA ALA A 253 -30.67 32.97 -3.14
C ALA A 253 -30.42 33.80 -1.87
#